data_AF-A0A3A0GC11-F1
#
_entry.id   AF-A0A3A0GC11-F1
#
_cell.length_a   1.000
_cell.length_b   1.000
_cell.length_c   1.000
_cell.angle_alpha   90.00
_cell.angle_beta   90.00
_cell.angle_gamma   90.00
#
_symmetry.space_group_name_H-M   'P 1'
#
loop_
_entity.id
_entity.type
_entity.pdbx_description
1 polymer ?
#
loop_
_entity_poly.entity_id
_entity_poly.type
_entity_poly.pdbx_seq_one_letter_code
_entity_poly.pdbx_strand_id
1 'polypeptide(L)'
;EKPAEHNENVWSVSRSLLTLLGASVLAALLSEILVGSAEGAGHELGMSEAFVGLICVAVVGGAAESLSAISVASKNRMDLSLGISLGSSIQIALFVAPVLVLSSYFIAPRPFHLIFNPQLLGFLLLSVLLSAIIAGDGRSNWYKGVQLIVLYLLLALTLYLLPAK
;
A
#
# COMPACT_ATOMS: atom_id res chain seq x y z
N GLU A 1 30.34 34.10 8.57
CA GLU A 1 29.05 33.46 8.89
C GLU A 1 29.30 32.00 9.24
N LYS A 2 29.03 31.58 10.49
CA LYS A 2 29.15 30.17 10.89
C LYS A 2 27.89 29.44 10.40
N PRO A 3 27.99 28.27 9.73
CA PRO A 3 26.80 27.50 9.40
C PRO A 3 26.15 27.04 10.72
N ALA A 4 24.85 27.26 10.85
CA ALA A 4 24.07 26.75 11.96
C ALA A 4 24.07 25.22 11.87
N GLU A 5 24.79 24.57 12.79
CA GLU A 5 24.66 23.14 13.04
C GLU A 5 23.21 22.86 13.47
N HIS A 6 22.44 22.25 12.59
CA HIS A 6 21.16 21.65 12.94
C HIS A 6 21.47 20.50 13.90
N ASN A 7 21.33 20.74 15.21
CA ASN A 7 21.42 19.74 16.25
C ASN A 7 20.15 18.87 16.17
N GLU A 8 20.04 18.07 15.10
CA GLU A 8 19.06 17.00 15.06
C GLU A 8 19.41 16.04 16.19
N ASN A 9 18.43 15.78 17.07
CA ASN A 9 18.59 14.87 18.20
C ASN A 9 18.66 13.43 17.65
N VAL A 10 19.80 13.07 17.04
CA VAL A 10 19.99 11.77 16.38
C VAL A 10 20.00 10.70 17.47
N TRP A 11 19.04 9.79 17.42
CA TRP A 11 18.98 8.68 18.38
C TRP A 11 20.21 7.78 18.23
N SER A 12 20.74 7.32 19.36
CA SER A 12 21.80 6.30 19.36
C SER A 12 21.31 5.05 18.63
N VAL A 13 22.19 4.40 17.86
CA VAL A 13 21.88 3.19 17.07
C VAL A 13 21.09 2.14 17.87
N SER A 14 21.49 1.89 19.13
CA SER A 14 20.81 0.93 20.01
C SER A 14 19.36 1.30 20.31
N ARG A 15 19.07 2.60 20.51
CA ARG A 15 17.70 3.08 20.73
C ARG A 15 16.87 2.92 19.47
N SER A 16 17.40 3.34 18.31
CA SER A 16 16.72 3.21 17.02
C SER A 16 16.39 1.75 16.69
N LEU A 17 17.33 0.83 16.91
CA LEU A 17 17.13 -0.59 16.68
C LEU A 17 16.05 -1.17 17.61
N LEU A 18 16.10 -0.81 18.90
CA LEU A 18 15.15 -1.31 19.89
C LEU A 18 13.74 -0.80 19.61
N THR A 19 13.59 0.47 19.24
CA THR A 19 12.29 1.04 18.86
C THR A 19 11.78 0.45 17.55
N LEU A 20 12.65 0.20 16.57
CA LEU A 20 12.25 -0.41 15.30
C LEU A 20 11.74 -1.84 15.54
N LEU A 21 12.48 -2.66 16.27
CA LEU A 21 12.07 -4.02 16.61
C LEU A 21 10.77 -4.05 17.41
N GLY A 22 10.64 -3.17 18.42
CA GLY A 22 9.42 -3.06 19.21
C GLY A 22 8.20 -2.67 18.35
N ALA A 23 8.36 -1.67 17.48
CA ALA A 23 7.31 -1.24 16.57
C ALA A 23 6.94 -2.34 15.55
N SER A 24 7.93 -3.07 15.02
CA SER A 24 7.69 -4.18 14.09
C SER A 24 6.91 -5.33 14.74
N VAL A 25 7.23 -5.70 15.98
CA VAL A 25 6.50 -6.75 16.71
C VAL A 25 5.06 -6.31 16.99
N LEU A 26 4.87 -5.07 17.45
CA LEU A 26 3.53 -4.53 17.68
C LEU A 26 2.72 -4.44 16.39
N ALA A 27 3.33 -4.01 15.29
CA ALA A 27 2.69 -3.98 13.98
C ALA A 27 2.29 -5.37 13.51
N ALA A 28 3.11 -6.40 13.73
CA ALA A 28 2.78 -7.78 13.41
C ALA A 28 1.55 -8.28 14.20
N LEU A 29 1.49 -8.02 15.52
CA LEU A 29 0.34 -8.37 16.35
C LEU A 29 -0.94 -7.65 15.93
N LEU A 30 -0.84 -6.35 15.64
CA LEU A 30 -1.97 -5.57 15.15
C LEU A 30 -2.43 -6.03 13.76
N SER A 31 -1.51 -6.45 12.90
CA SER A 31 -1.82 -6.98 11.58
C SER A 31 -2.63 -8.28 11.68
N GLU A 32 -2.33 -9.16 12.62
CA GLU A 32 -3.11 -10.40 12.84
C GLU A 32 -4.55 -10.10 13.27
N ILE A 33 -4.71 -9.17 14.23
CA ILE A 33 -6.03 -8.73 14.71
C ILE A 33 -6.80 -8.04 13.58
N LEU A 34 -6.13 -7.19 12.80
CA LEU A 34 -6.72 -6.45 11.69
C LEU A 34 -7.24 -7.39 10.62
N VAL A 35 -6.40 -8.33 10.15
CA VAL A 35 -6.78 -9.29 9.10
C VAL A 35 -7.94 -10.17 9.59
N GLY A 36 -7.86 -10.72 10.80
CA GLY A 36 -8.95 -11.53 11.36
C GLY A 36 -10.27 -10.76 11.52
N SER A 37 -10.20 -9.50 11.94
CA SER A 37 -11.39 -8.63 12.05
C SER A 37 -11.95 -8.26 10.69
N ALA A 38 -11.10 -8.00 9.70
CA ALA A 38 -11.50 -7.64 8.35
C ALA A 38 -12.16 -8.82 7.62
N GLU A 39 -11.64 -10.03 7.78
CA GLU A 39 -12.25 -11.27 7.27
C GLU A 39 -13.60 -11.56 7.95
N GLY A 40 -13.67 -11.44 9.29
CA GLY A 40 -14.92 -11.62 10.03
C GLY A 40 -16.01 -10.62 9.61
N ALA A 41 -15.64 -9.33 9.49
CA ALA A 41 -16.56 -8.31 8.99
C ALA A 41 -16.96 -8.55 7.52
N GLY A 42 -16.02 -9.00 6.69
CA GLY A 42 -16.28 -9.33 5.30
C GLY A 42 -17.32 -10.43 5.15
N HIS A 43 -17.26 -11.47 5.99
CA HIS A 43 -18.24 -12.56 5.98
C HIS A 43 -19.64 -12.11 6.41
N GLU A 44 -19.76 -11.28 7.44
CA GLU A 44 -21.05 -10.74 7.92
C GLU A 44 -21.67 -9.74 6.92
N LEU A 45 -20.85 -8.94 6.22
CA LEU A 45 -21.31 -7.93 5.27
C LEU A 45 -21.46 -8.46 3.84
N GLY A 46 -21.16 -9.74 3.59
CA GLY A 46 -21.22 -10.36 2.26
C GLY A 46 -20.20 -9.80 1.28
N MET A 47 -19.05 -9.34 1.77
CA MET A 47 -17.94 -8.81 0.96
C MET A 47 -17.16 -9.93 0.28
N SER A 48 -16.62 -9.67 -0.91
CA SER A 48 -15.68 -10.60 -1.55
C SER A 48 -14.34 -10.61 -0.82
N GLU A 49 -13.68 -11.77 -0.75
CA GLU A 49 -12.32 -11.89 -0.18
C GLU A 49 -11.33 -10.95 -0.88
N ALA A 50 -11.50 -10.77 -2.19
CA ALA A 50 -10.72 -9.84 -2.99
C ALA A 50 -10.93 -8.38 -2.55
N PHE A 51 -12.15 -7.97 -2.20
CA PHE A 51 -12.41 -6.63 -1.68
C PHE A 51 -11.76 -6.43 -0.30
N VAL A 52 -11.92 -7.39 0.62
CA VAL A 52 -11.33 -7.32 1.95
C VAL A 52 -9.80 -7.20 1.85
N GLY A 53 -9.16 -8.06 1.08
CA GLY A 53 -7.70 -8.04 0.91
C GLY A 53 -7.18 -6.83 0.14
N LEU A 54 -7.72 -6.58 -1.05
CA LEU A 54 -7.17 -5.59 -1.99
C LEU A 54 -7.57 -4.14 -1.67
N ILE A 55 -8.68 -3.94 -0.95
CA ILE A 55 -9.16 -2.60 -0.57
C ILE A 55 -8.94 -2.38 0.92
N CYS A 56 -9.62 -3.14 1.79
CA CYS A 56 -9.61 -2.85 3.23
C CYS A 56 -8.21 -3.03 3.84
N VAL A 57 -7.59 -4.20 3.66
CA VAL A 57 -6.28 -4.50 4.24
C VAL A 57 -5.18 -3.66 3.57
N ALA A 58 -5.22 -3.53 2.24
CA ALA A 58 -4.23 -2.75 1.50
C ALA A 58 -4.20 -1.26 1.90
N VAL A 59 -5.37 -0.63 2.11
CA VAL A 59 -5.45 0.78 2.54
C VAL A 59 -4.78 0.97 3.89
N VAL A 60 -5.03 0.07 4.84
CA VAL A 60 -4.43 0.18 6.18
C VAL A 60 -2.93 -0.07 6.13
N GLY A 61 -2.48 -1.07 5.36
CA GLY A 61 -1.06 -1.37 5.19
C GLY A 61 -0.26 -0.24 4.53
N GLY A 62 -0.86 0.45 3.56
CA GLY A 62 -0.27 1.58 2.85
C GLY A 62 -0.57 2.96 3.45
N ALA A 63 -1.30 3.04 4.57
CA ALA A 63 -1.79 4.30 5.10
C ALA A 63 -0.66 5.25 5.51
N ALA A 64 0.37 4.73 6.19
CA ALA A 64 1.49 5.54 6.65
C ALA A 64 2.26 6.18 5.49
N GLU A 65 2.51 5.42 4.42
CA GLU A 65 3.18 5.91 3.21
C GLU A 65 2.32 6.93 2.47
N SER A 66 1.01 6.66 2.37
CA SER A 66 0.05 7.55 1.73
C SER A 66 -0.04 8.89 2.47
N LEU A 67 -0.08 8.87 3.80
CA LEU A 67 -0.07 10.09 4.63
C LEU A 67 1.24 10.87 4.48
N SER A 68 2.38 10.18 4.43
CA SER A 68 3.68 10.80 4.17
C SER A 68 3.72 11.47 2.80
N ALA A 69 3.26 10.77 1.75
CA ALA A 69 3.18 11.32 0.40
C ALA A 69 2.28 12.57 0.35
N ILE A 70 1.10 12.53 0.96
CA ILE A 70 0.18 13.68 1.03
C ILE A 70 0.84 14.86 1.78
N SER A 71 1.52 14.59 2.90
CA SER A 71 2.24 15.62 3.66
C SER A 71 3.33 16.29 2.83
N VAL A 72 4.12 15.52 2.10
CA VAL A 72 5.16 16.05 1.20
C VAL A 72 4.53 16.80 0.00
N ALA A 73 3.44 16.29 -0.57
CA ALA A 73 2.70 16.97 -1.63
C ALA A 73 2.16 18.34 -1.18
N SER A 74 1.65 18.44 0.05
CA SER A 74 1.16 19.72 0.62
C SER A 74 2.25 20.78 0.75
N LYS A 75 3.52 20.36 0.82
CA LYS A 75 4.71 21.23 0.82
C LYS A 75 5.17 21.58 -0.60
N ASN A 76 4.32 21.36 -1.60
CA ASN A 76 4.57 21.60 -3.01
C ASN A 76 5.81 20.83 -3.54
N ARG A 77 5.98 19.59 -3.07
CA ARG A 77 7.05 18.66 -3.48
C ARG A 77 6.44 17.43 -4.15
N MET A 78 5.80 17.64 -5.30
CA MET A 78 5.06 16.59 -6.01
C MET A 78 5.97 15.45 -6.49
N ASP A 79 7.19 15.75 -6.95
CA ASP A 79 8.14 14.72 -7.41
C ASP A 79 8.52 13.75 -6.29
N LEU A 80 8.71 14.26 -5.06
CA LEU A 80 8.98 13.44 -3.89
C LEU A 80 7.75 12.63 -3.48
N SER A 81 6.56 13.21 -3.55
CA SER A 81 5.30 12.49 -3.28
C SER A 81 5.10 11.33 -4.25
N LEU A 82 5.28 11.57 -5.55
CA LEU A 82 5.20 10.53 -6.58
C LEU A 82 6.31 9.48 -6.40
N GLY A 83 7.51 9.91 -6.00
CA GLY A 83 8.62 9.02 -5.67
C GLY A 83 8.30 8.06 -4.52
N ILE A 84 7.65 8.54 -3.46
CA ILE A 84 7.19 7.69 -2.34
C ILE A 84 6.16 6.66 -2.83
N SER A 85 5.13 7.11 -3.56
CA SER A 85 4.04 6.23 -4.01
C SER A 85 4.50 5.19 -5.05
N LEU A 86 5.25 5.61 -6.07
CA LEU A 86 5.77 4.70 -7.09
C LEU A 86 6.86 3.79 -6.53
N GLY A 87 7.74 4.32 -5.67
CA GLY A 87 8.78 3.55 -5.01
C GLY A 87 8.21 2.39 -4.19
N SER A 88 7.21 2.66 -3.35
CA SER A 88 6.51 1.63 -2.57
C SER A 88 5.86 0.58 -3.49
N SER A 89 5.15 1.02 -4.54
CA SER A 89 4.49 0.11 -5.48
C SER A 89 5.47 -0.82 -6.20
N ILE A 90 6.60 -0.28 -6.68
CA ILE A 90 7.66 -1.05 -7.34
C ILE A 90 8.33 -2.00 -6.35
N GLN A 91 8.59 -1.55 -5.12
CA GLN A 91 9.17 -2.38 -4.06
C GLN A 91 8.24 -3.55 -3.71
N ILE A 92 6.94 -3.32 -3.61
CA ILE A 92 5.96 -4.38 -3.35
C ILE A 92 5.98 -5.41 -4.48
N ALA A 93 5.95 -4.94 -5.74
CA ALA A 93 5.90 -5.80 -6.92
C ALA A 93 7.20 -6.61 -7.15
N LEU A 94 8.37 -5.97 -7.03
CA LEU A 94 9.65 -6.55 -7.41
C LEU A 94 10.42 -7.18 -6.25
N PHE A 95 10.10 -6.83 -5.00
CA PHE A 95 10.81 -7.34 -3.84
C PHE A 95 9.88 -8.09 -2.89
N VAL A 96 8.83 -7.45 -2.38
CA VAL A 96 7.97 -8.06 -1.35
C VAL A 96 7.25 -9.30 -1.88
N ALA A 97 6.59 -9.21 -3.03
CA ALA A 97 5.86 -10.35 -3.59
C ALA A 97 6.77 -11.56 -3.92
N PRO A 98 7.92 -11.41 -4.60
CA PRO A 98 8.85 -12.52 -4.81
C PRO A 98 9.40 -13.11 -3.51
N VAL A 99 9.77 -12.27 -2.54
CA VAL A 99 10.27 -12.74 -1.23
C VAL A 99 9.19 -13.53 -0.49
N LEU A 100 7.93 -13.09 -0.53
CA LEU A 100 6.80 -13.82 0.06
C LEU A 100 6.61 -15.20 -0.59
N VAL A 101 6.64 -15.28 -1.92
CA VAL A 101 6.54 -16.57 -2.64
C VAL A 101 7.67 -17.49 -2.22
N LEU A 102 8.92 -17.03 -2.25
CA LEU A 102 10.08 -17.85 -1.89
C LEU A 102 10.03 -18.29 -0.42
N SER A 103 9.64 -17.39 0.48
CA SER A 103 9.54 -17.68 1.92
C SER A 103 8.40 -18.64 2.25
N SER A 104 7.32 -18.63 1.45
CA SER A 104 6.17 -19.52 1.65
C SER A 104 6.54 -21.00 1.55
N TYR A 105 7.56 -21.37 0.76
CA TYR A 105 8.02 -22.75 0.66
C TYR A 105 8.68 -23.28 1.95
N PHE A 106 9.14 -22.39 2.83
CA PHE A 106 9.82 -22.78 4.07
C PHE A 106 8.94 -22.60 5.31
N ILE A 107 8.07 -21.59 5.31
CA ILE A 107 7.36 -21.13 6.51
C ILE A 107 5.87 -21.46 6.45
N ALA A 108 5.26 -21.45 5.26
CA ALA A 108 3.81 -21.56 5.13
C ALA A 108 3.34 -23.03 5.04
N PRO A 109 2.15 -23.37 5.58
CA PRO A 109 1.56 -24.71 5.44
C PRO A 109 1.26 -25.09 3.98
N ARG A 110 1.08 -24.10 3.10
CA ARG A 110 0.85 -24.26 1.67
C ARG A 110 1.66 -23.22 0.89
N PRO A 111 2.20 -23.59 -0.29
CA PRO A 111 2.93 -22.65 -1.12
C PRO A 111 2.02 -21.52 -1.59
N PHE A 112 2.51 -20.28 -1.47
CA PHE A 112 1.84 -19.09 -1.98
C PHE A 112 2.16 -18.93 -3.46
N HIS A 113 1.13 -18.87 -4.30
CA HIS A 113 1.27 -18.70 -5.73
C HIS A 113 0.70 -17.35 -6.18
N LEU A 114 1.39 -16.67 -7.09
CA LEU A 114 0.93 -15.45 -7.77
C LEU A 114 -0.10 -15.76 -8.87
N ILE A 115 -1.11 -16.57 -8.53
CA ILE A 115 -2.19 -16.92 -9.46
C ILE A 115 -3.34 -15.95 -9.20
N PHE A 116 -3.44 -14.95 -10.07
CA PHE A 116 -4.53 -13.99 -10.06
C PHE A 116 -5.62 -14.40 -11.05
N ASN A 117 -6.88 -14.17 -10.69
CA ASN A 117 -8.00 -14.30 -11.61
C ASN A 117 -7.80 -13.34 -12.81
N PRO A 118 -8.00 -13.76 -14.08
CA PRO A 118 -7.74 -12.90 -15.24
C PRO A 118 -8.47 -11.54 -15.19
N GLN A 119 -9.64 -11.47 -14.56
CA GLN A 119 -10.37 -10.22 -14.33
C GLN A 119 -9.61 -9.29 -13.39
N LEU A 120 -9.08 -9.81 -12.26
CA LEU A 120 -8.27 -9.04 -11.32
C LEU A 120 -6.99 -8.54 -11.98
N LEU A 121 -6.35 -9.38 -12.79
CA LEU A 121 -5.16 -8.98 -13.55
C LEU A 121 -5.49 -7.88 -14.57
N GLY A 122 -6.63 -7.97 -15.25
CA GLY A 122 -7.12 -6.93 -16.15
C GLY A 122 -7.38 -5.60 -15.44
N PHE A 123 -8.02 -5.63 -14.27
CA PHE A 123 -8.25 -4.42 -13.45
C PHE A 123 -6.95 -3.80 -12.94
N LEU A 124 -6.00 -4.62 -12.50
CA LEU A 124 -4.68 -4.16 -12.07
C LEU A 124 -3.96 -3.46 -13.23
N LEU A 125 -3.91 -4.10 -14.40
CA LEU A 125 -3.26 -3.54 -15.59
C LEU A 125 -3.90 -2.21 -16.01
N LEU A 126 -5.24 -2.15 -16.04
CA LEU A 126 -5.98 -0.94 -16.37
C LEU A 126 -5.72 0.17 -15.35
N SER A 127 -5.71 -0.15 -14.06
CA SER A 127 -5.41 0.79 -12.98
C SER A 127 -4.03 1.42 -13.13
N VAL A 128 -3.01 0.58 -13.37
CA VAL A 128 -1.63 1.04 -13.59
C VAL A 128 -1.54 1.92 -14.83
N LEU A 129 -2.15 1.48 -15.94
CA LEU A 129 -2.11 2.23 -17.21
C LEU A 129 -2.78 3.59 -17.09
N LEU A 130 -4.00 3.65 -16.55
CA LEU A 130 -4.73 4.91 -16.37
C LEU A 130 -4.00 5.83 -15.39
N SER A 131 -3.47 5.29 -14.30
CA SER A 131 -2.69 6.07 -13.34
C SER A 131 -1.43 6.64 -13.98
N ALA A 132 -0.73 5.85 -14.81
CA ALA A 132 0.45 6.30 -15.55
C ALA A 132 0.12 7.40 -16.56
N ILE A 133 -1.00 7.30 -17.28
CA ILE A 133 -1.46 8.34 -18.21
C ILE A 133 -1.79 9.63 -17.46
N ILE A 134 -2.58 9.55 -16.37
CA ILE A 134 -3.00 10.74 -15.62
C ILE A 134 -1.79 11.44 -14.96
N ALA A 135 -0.84 10.67 -14.43
CA ALA A 135 0.36 11.18 -13.77
C ALA A 135 1.51 11.53 -14.73
N GLY A 136 1.48 11.05 -15.99
CA GLY A 136 2.61 11.08 -16.92
C GLY A 136 2.97 12.45 -17.50
N ASP A 137 2.03 13.40 -17.54
CA ASP A 137 2.27 14.71 -18.18
C ASP A 137 3.16 15.67 -17.37
N GLY A 138 3.74 15.22 -16.24
CA GLY A 138 4.61 16.04 -15.38
C GLY A 138 3.92 17.23 -14.70
N ARG A 139 2.58 17.27 -14.71
CA ARG A 139 1.77 18.33 -14.09
C ARG A 139 0.69 17.71 -13.22
N SER A 140 0.63 18.14 -11.95
CA SER A 140 -0.44 17.80 -11.01
C SER A 140 -1.49 18.92 -10.96
N ASN A 141 -2.77 18.54 -10.96
CA ASN A 141 -3.88 19.44 -10.69
C ASN A 141 -4.90 18.75 -9.77
N TRP A 142 -5.71 19.52 -9.04
CA TRP A 142 -6.76 18.97 -8.18
C TRP A 142 -7.71 18.07 -8.97
N TYR A 143 -8.01 18.42 -10.22
CA TYR A 143 -8.87 17.62 -11.10
C TYR A 143 -8.29 16.24 -11.41
N LYS A 144 -6.98 16.15 -11.66
CA LYS A 144 -6.27 14.87 -11.84
C LYS A 144 -6.31 14.03 -10.56
N GLY A 145 -6.18 14.68 -9.40
CA GLY A 145 -6.35 14.02 -8.10
C GLY A 145 -7.75 13.41 -7.93
N VAL A 146 -8.79 14.19 -8.26
CA VAL A 146 -10.18 13.69 -8.23
C VAL A 146 -10.38 12.52 -9.20
N GLN A 147 -9.83 12.59 -10.42
CA GLN A 147 -9.90 11.48 -11.38
C GLN A 147 -9.30 10.18 -10.81
N LEU A 148 -8.14 10.25 -10.16
CA LEU A 148 -7.50 9.09 -9.53
C LEU A 148 -8.31 8.54 -8.36
N ILE A 149 -8.90 9.42 -7.54
CA ILE A 149 -9.80 9.00 -6.44
C ILE A 149 -11.05 8.30 -6.99
N VAL A 150 -11.67 8.86 -8.03
CA VAL A 150 -12.84 8.25 -8.68
C VAL A 150 -12.48 6.90 -9.29
N LEU A 151 -11.34 6.80 -9.97
CA LEU A 151 -10.86 5.51 -10.50
C LEU A 151 -10.69 4.47 -9.37
N TYR A 152 -10.08 4.86 -8.26
CA TYR A 152 -9.91 3.98 -7.10
C TYR A 152 -11.26 3.53 -6.52
N LEU A 153 -12.22 4.45 -6.34
CA LEU A 153 -13.56 4.14 -5.83
C LEU A 153 -14.34 3.22 -6.78
N LEU A 154 -14.23 3.41 -8.09
CA LEU A 154 -14.86 2.55 -9.09
C LEU A 154 -14.29 1.12 -9.05
N LEU A 155 -12.98 0.98 -8.89
CA LEU A 155 -12.34 -0.33 -8.70
C LEU A 155 -12.79 -0.99 -7.39
N ALA A 156 -12.83 -0.23 -6.30
CA ALA A 156 -13.31 -0.73 -5.01
C ALA A 156 -14.78 -1.20 -5.10
N LEU A 157 -15.65 -0.40 -5.71
CA LEU A 157 -17.06 -0.76 -5.92
C LEU A 157 -17.21 -2.00 -6.80
N THR A 158 -16.40 -2.11 -7.85
CA THR A 158 -16.42 -3.27 -8.75
C THR A 158 -16.04 -4.54 -8.01
N LEU A 159 -15.00 -4.50 -7.16
CA LEU A 159 -14.60 -5.65 -6.34
C LEU A 159 -15.61 -5.99 -5.25
N TYR A 160 -16.33 -5.00 -4.72
CA TYR A 160 -17.41 -5.20 -3.77
C TYR A 160 -18.62 -5.89 -4.42
N LEU A 161 -19.00 -5.46 -5.64
CA LEU A 161 -20.17 -5.98 -6.36
C LEU A 161 -19.91 -7.29 -7.10
N LEU A 162 -18.65 -7.61 -7.41
CA LEU A 162 -18.29 -8.87 -8.04
C LEU A 162 -18.52 -10.02 -7.04
N PRO A 163 -19.47 -10.93 -7.32
CA PRO A 163 -19.72 -12.06 -6.45
C PRO A 163 -18.48 -12.93 -6.40
N ALA A 164 -17.97 -13.17 -5.19
CA ALA A 164 -17.01 -14.24 -4.95
C ALA A 164 -17.66 -15.54 -5.38
N LYS A 165 -17.13 -16.16 -6.43
CA LYS A 165 -17.54 -17.49 -6.86
C LYS A 165 -16.43 -18.46 -6.56
#